data_AF-A0A2E9H5N7-F1
#
_entry.id   AF-A0A2E9H5N7-F1
#
_cell.length_a   1.000
_cell.length_b   1.000
_cell.length_c   1.000
_cell.angle_alpha   90.00
_cell.angle_beta   90.00
_cell.angle_gamma   90.00
#
_symmetry.space_group_name_H-M   'P 1'
#
loop_
_entity.id
_entity.type
_entity.pdbx_description
1 polymer ?
#
loop_
_entity_poly.entity_id
_entity_poly.type
_entity_poly.pdbx_seq_one_letter_code
_entity_poly.pdbx_strand_id
1 'polypeptide(L)'
;AAEFNQRLLNLLPDDMFCAALIIELSPGGERLTCWNGGIPDALVINSSGEVQHHIPSRHMALGILSTDDFDNQVEHLFVSHDHSVIAFTDGVVEMQLADKAMLGESGFTQMVSRAWQRDPEHAFERICQQLKQMMDANQQIHDDLSLVALDCKRTAPVDSKQLTEHNHLPFKLSVTIGQREMEKLDPMQHLVDSLGKMEALKSHKTTLYLLFAECFNNILDHNVLQLDSDMKEVLGFERYYVERQQRLRQNQDFAIQIDIHYTPVEERISFAISSNGECPFPVDRTGESVATNEQLFGRGLELVKNFADKVEWREQGRILFVDYDLSRPPA
;
A
#
# COMPACT_ATOMS: atom_id res chain seq x y z
N ALA A 1 2.18 -10.85 2.36
CA ALA A 1 1.17 -11.19 3.37
C ALA A 1 0.43 -12.51 3.06
N ALA A 2 -0.11 -12.70 1.85
CA ALA A 2 -0.89 -13.89 1.48
C ALA A 2 -0.20 -15.24 1.78
N GLU A 3 1.08 -15.39 1.43
CA GLU A 3 1.83 -16.62 1.73
C GLU A 3 1.98 -16.87 3.24
N PHE A 4 2.22 -15.81 4.03
CA PHE A 4 2.25 -15.94 5.49
C PHE A 4 0.89 -16.38 6.03
N ASN A 5 -0.20 -15.77 5.57
CA ASN A 5 -1.55 -16.14 5.97
C ASN A 5 -1.85 -17.62 5.68
N GLN A 6 -1.56 -18.08 4.45
CA GLN A 6 -1.80 -19.46 4.06
C GLN A 6 -0.99 -20.45 4.92
N ARG A 7 0.27 -20.13 5.22
CA ARG A 7 1.09 -20.97 6.09
C ARG A 7 0.56 -20.97 7.53
N LEU A 8 0.19 -19.80 8.06
CA LEU A 8 -0.29 -19.66 9.43
C LEU A 8 -1.65 -20.34 9.65
N LEU A 9 -2.57 -20.27 8.68
CA LEU A 9 -3.83 -21.03 8.72
C LEU A 9 -3.63 -22.55 8.92
N ASN A 10 -2.55 -23.11 8.37
CA ASN A 10 -2.27 -24.53 8.47
C ASN A 10 -1.45 -24.91 9.71
N LEU A 11 -0.84 -23.93 10.38
CA LEU A 11 0.10 -24.14 11.48
C LEU A 11 -0.45 -23.70 12.83
N LEU A 12 -1.27 -22.65 12.84
CA LEU A 12 -1.87 -22.12 14.05
C LEU A 12 -3.09 -22.97 14.46
N PRO A 13 -3.31 -23.16 15.77
CA PRO A 13 -4.58 -23.63 16.30
C PRO A 13 -5.75 -22.71 15.90
N ASP A 14 -6.97 -23.26 15.88
CA ASP A 14 -8.20 -22.55 15.46
C ASP A 14 -8.52 -21.29 16.31
N ASP A 15 -7.97 -21.18 17.51
CA ASP A 15 -8.13 -20.05 18.44
C ASP A 15 -6.97 -19.05 18.41
N MET A 16 -6.02 -19.20 17.49
CA MET A 16 -4.85 -18.33 17.38
C MET A 16 -4.80 -17.61 16.03
N PHE A 17 -4.34 -16.38 16.08
CA PHE A 17 -4.04 -15.56 14.91
C PHE A 17 -2.76 -14.75 15.15
N CYS A 18 -2.25 -14.12 14.09
CA CYS A 18 -1.03 -13.32 14.15
C CYS A 18 -1.28 -11.94 13.57
N ALA A 19 -1.31 -10.94 14.45
CA ALA A 19 -1.23 -9.55 14.03
C ALA A 19 0.14 -9.26 13.42
N ALA A 20 0.19 -8.56 12.28
CA ALA A 20 1.44 -8.22 11.63
C ALA A 20 1.36 -6.91 10.83
N LEU A 21 2.47 -6.18 10.85
CA LEU A 21 2.73 -5.03 9.98
C LEU A 21 3.94 -5.36 9.11
N ILE A 22 3.76 -5.26 7.78
CA ILE A 22 4.80 -5.48 6.78
C ILE A 22 5.03 -4.15 6.07
N ILE A 23 6.26 -3.66 6.11
CA ILE A 23 6.67 -2.41 5.45
C ILE A 23 7.86 -2.70 4.54
N GLU A 24 7.77 -2.27 3.29
CA GLU A 24 8.89 -2.20 2.34
C GLU A 24 9.21 -0.73 2.09
N LEU A 25 10.47 -0.33 2.29
CA LEU A 25 10.98 0.96 1.88
C LEU A 25 11.74 0.79 0.56
N SER A 26 11.35 1.57 -0.43
CA SER A 26 12.07 1.70 -1.70
C SER A 26 13.56 2.02 -1.49
N PRO A 27 14.45 1.59 -2.39
CA PRO A 27 15.88 1.92 -2.31
C PRO A 27 16.17 3.43 -2.26
N GLY A 28 15.34 4.23 -2.92
CA GLY A 28 15.39 5.70 -2.93
C GLY A 28 15.07 6.33 -1.57
N GLY A 29 14.36 5.62 -0.69
CA GLY A 29 13.96 6.14 0.62
C GLY A 29 12.72 7.04 0.57
N GLU A 30 12.00 7.07 -0.56
CA GLU A 30 10.90 8.02 -0.80
C GLU A 30 9.52 7.38 -0.89
N ARG A 31 9.46 6.04 -0.91
CA ARG A 31 8.22 5.27 -1.02
C ARG A 31 8.20 4.13 -0.01
N LEU A 32 7.09 4.03 0.72
CA LEU A 32 6.73 2.90 1.56
C LEU A 32 5.62 2.09 0.88
N THR A 33 5.71 0.77 0.96
CA THR A 33 4.62 -0.17 0.66
C THR A 33 4.26 -0.91 1.95
N CYS A 34 3.02 -0.81 2.38
CA CYS A 34 2.59 -1.22 3.71
C CYS A 34 1.42 -2.20 3.64
N TRP A 35 1.46 -3.23 4.48
CA TRP A 35 0.32 -4.09 4.79
C TRP A 35 0.21 -4.17 6.31
N ASN A 36 -0.90 -3.72 6.89
CA ASN A 36 -1.12 -3.78 8.33
C ASN A 36 -2.37 -4.59 8.65
N GLY A 37 -2.16 -5.75 9.26
CA GLY A 37 -3.22 -6.65 9.71
C GLY A 37 -3.20 -6.84 11.22
N GLY A 38 -3.98 -6.04 11.95
CA GLY A 38 -4.20 -6.19 13.38
C GLY A 38 -3.14 -5.56 14.31
N ILE A 39 -2.16 -4.81 13.79
CA ILE A 39 -1.21 -4.03 14.61
C ILE A 39 -1.70 -2.58 14.71
N PRO A 40 -1.48 -1.85 15.84
CA PRO A 40 -1.82 -0.44 15.94
C PRO A 40 -1.28 0.43 14.80
N ASP A 41 -1.91 1.58 14.60
CA ASP A 41 -1.53 2.54 13.56
C ASP A 41 -0.07 2.98 13.70
N ALA A 42 0.76 2.65 12.71
CA ALA A 42 2.14 3.13 12.69
C ALA A 42 2.18 4.60 12.26
N LEU A 43 3.17 5.35 12.78
CA LEU A 43 3.30 6.79 12.59
C LEU A 43 4.41 7.07 11.58
N VAL A 44 4.15 7.95 10.61
CA VAL A 44 5.20 8.57 9.78
C VAL A 44 5.43 9.97 10.33
N ILE A 45 6.62 10.21 10.88
CA ILE A 45 6.97 11.46 11.56
C ILE A 45 8.13 12.15 10.87
N ASN A 46 8.07 13.48 10.75
CA ASN A 46 9.18 14.26 10.22
C ASN A 46 10.21 14.63 11.30
N SER A 47 11.32 15.23 10.87
CA SER A 47 12.38 15.69 11.77
C SER A 47 11.95 16.76 12.78
N SER A 48 10.87 17.49 12.54
CA SER A 48 10.27 18.43 13.51
C SER A 48 9.28 17.76 14.48
N GLY A 49 9.14 16.44 14.44
CA GLY A 49 8.24 15.68 15.31
C GLY A 49 6.76 15.85 14.99
N GLU A 50 6.42 16.26 13.77
CA GLU A 50 5.05 16.32 13.27
C GLU A 50 4.70 15.01 12.58
N VAL A 51 3.54 14.44 12.94
CA VAL A 51 3.02 13.25 12.27
C VAL A 51 2.47 13.66 10.91
N GLN A 52 3.10 13.16 9.85
CA GLN A 52 2.72 13.42 8.46
C GLN A 52 1.64 12.45 8.00
N HIS A 53 1.78 11.18 8.35
CA HIS A 53 0.85 10.13 7.97
C HIS A 53 0.69 9.08 9.08
N HIS A 54 -0.45 8.41 9.05
CA HIS A 54 -0.69 7.15 9.77
C HIS A 54 -0.72 6.01 8.74
N ILE A 55 -0.19 4.85 9.14
CA ILE A 55 -0.34 3.57 8.41
C ILE A 55 -1.35 2.74 9.20
N PRO A 56 -2.65 2.86 8.88
CA PRO A 56 -3.69 2.27 9.71
C PRO A 56 -3.76 0.75 9.58
N SER A 57 -4.29 0.11 10.61
CA SER A 57 -4.66 -1.32 10.55
C SER A 57 -5.85 -1.53 9.62
N ARG A 58 -5.59 -1.88 8.35
CA ARG A 58 -6.63 -2.02 7.32
C ARG A 58 -7.03 -3.47 7.04
N HIS A 59 -6.25 -4.43 7.50
CA HIS A 59 -6.46 -5.85 7.22
C HIS A 59 -6.76 -6.62 8.50
N MET A 60 -7.38 -7.78 8.33
CA MET A 60 -7.48 -8.75 9.42
C MET A 60 -6.12 -9.38 9.71
N ALA A 61 -5.96 -9.84 10.95
CA ALA A 61 -4.77 -10.59 11.36
C ALA A 61 -4.61 -11.88 10.52
N LEU A 62 -3.35 -12.28 10.34
CA LEU A 62 -2.97 -13.47 9.60
C LEU A 62 -3.45 -14.72 10.34
N GLY A 63 -3.82 -15.76 9.59
CA GLY A 63 -4.29 -17.04 10.13
C GLY A 63 -5.80 -17.10 10.39
N ILE A 64 -6.56 -16.05 10.05
CA ILE A 64 -8.02 -16.04 10.25
C ILE A 64 -8.77 -16.36 8.95
N LEU A 65 -8.45 -15.65 7.87
CA LEU A 65 -9.20 -15.71 6.63
C LEU A 65 -8.65 -16.77 5.68
N SER A 66 -9.52 -17.53 5.02
CA SER A 66 -9.17 -18.44 3.91
C SER A 66 -8.35 -17.74 2.84
N THR A 67 -7.60 -18.49 2.02
CA THR A 67 -6.90 -17.92 0.86
C THR A 67 -7.85 -17.13 -0.06
N ASP A 68 -9.05 -17.67 -0.32
CA ASP A 68 -10.04 -17.03 -1.19
C ASP A 68 -10.66 -15.78 -0.58
N ASP A 69 -10.63 -15.68 0.76
CA ASP A 69 -11.09 -14.54 1.53
C ASP A 69 -9.90 -13.74 2.09
N PHE A 70 -8.71 -13.81 1.53
CA PHE A 70 -7.58 -13.00 1.99
C PHE A 70 -7.35 -11.81 1.04
N ASP A 71 -7.40 -10.57 1.56
CA ASP A 71 -7.01 -9.38 0.79
C ASP A 71 -5.56 -9.01 1.08
N ASN A 72 -4.75 -9.12 0.04
CA ASN A 72 -3.33 -8.83 0.02
C ASN A 72 -3.01 -7.43 -0.54
N GLN A 73 -4.02 -6.57 -0.77
CA GLN A 73 -3.82 -5.18 -1.17
C GLN A 73 -2.87 -4.48 -0.18
N VAL A 74 -2.06 -3.58 -0.70
CA VAL A 74 -1.08 -2.81 0.07
C VAL A 74 -1.40 -1.33 -0.05
N GLU A 75 -1.01 -0.55 0.95
CA GLU A 75 -1.02 0.90 0.88
C GLU A 75 0.36 1.42 0.50
N HIS A 76 0.40 2.36 -0.44
CA HIS A 76 1.62 3.06 -0.82
C HIS A 76 1.62 4.48 -0.25
N LEU A 77 2.74 4.91 0.34
CA LEU A 77 2.92 6.26 0.88
C LEU A 77 4.21 6.86 0.35
N PHE A 78 4.15 8.14 -0.03
CA PHE A 78 5.34 8.93 -0.27
C PHE A 78 5.87 9.48 1.04
N VAL A 79 7.19 9.47 1.18
CA VAL A 79 7.90 9.96 2.34
C VAL A 79 9.10 10.79 1.91
N SER A 80 9.47 11.73 2.77
CA SER A 80 10.67 12.55 2.59
C SER A 80 11.85 11.90 3.33
N HIS A 81 13.06 12.30 2.94
CA HIS A 81 14.30 11.74 3.50
C HIS A 81 14.52 12.07 4.99
N ASP A 82 13.77 13.03 5.52
CA ASP A 82 13.76 13.42 6.92
C ASP A 82 12.62 12.75 7.72
N HIS A 83 11.86 11.86 7.09
CA HIS A 83 10.82 11.09 7.76
C HIS A 83 11.36 9.80 8.38
N SER A 84 10.73 9.38 9.48
CA SER A 84 10.91 8.06 10.09
C SER A 84 9.54 7.40 10.29
N VAL A 85 9.47 6.08 10.10
CA VAL A 85 8.28 5.28 10.44
C VAL A 85 8.47 4.69 11.83
N ILE A 86 7.49 4.90 12.71
CA ILE A 86 7.45 4.36 14.08
C ILE A 86 6.31 3.35 14.16
N ALA A 87 6.66 2.08 14.36
CA ALA A 87 5.72 0.98 14.48
C ALA A 87 5.83 0.31 15.86
N PHE A 88 4.70 -0.09 16.42
CA PHE A 88 4.62 -0.63 17.78
C PHE A 88 3.50 -1.64 17.91
N THR A 89 3.62 -2.55 18.87
CA THR A 89 2.53 -3.47 19.26
C THR A 89 1.59 -2.82 20.27
N ASP A 90 0.41 -3.41 20.44
CA ASP A 90 -0.60 -3.05 21.44
C ASP A 90 -0.03 -2.91 22.85
N GLY A 91 0.91 -3.78 23.25
CA GLY A 91 1.59 -3.69 24.54
C GLY A 91 2.16 -2.29 24.86
N VAL A 92 2.56 -1.51 23.84
CA VAL A 92 3.06 -0.13 24.04
C VAL A 92 1.94 0.82 24.47
N VAL A 93 0.79 0.76 23.81
CA VAL A 93 -0.33 1.65 24.09
C VAL A 93 -1.17 1.20 25.29
N GLU A 94 -1.14 -0.09 25.62
CA GLU A 94 -1.76 -0.65 26.83
C GLU A 94 -0.89 -0.50 28.09
N MET A 95 0.28 0.12 27.95
CA MET A 95 1.14 0.43 29.10
C MET A 95 0.40 1.33 30.09
N GLN A 96 0.35 0.93 31.36
CA GLN A 96 -0.35 1.68 32.39
C GLN A 96 0.47 2.91 32.79
N LEU A 97 -0.24 4.00 33.02
CA LEU A 97 0.26 5.22 33.63
C LEU A 97 0.10 5.14 35.16
N ALA A 98 0.67 6.12 35.87
CA ALA A 98 0.65 6.16 37.34
C ALA A 98 -0.78 6.21 37.95
N ASP A 99 -1.75 6.70 37.19
CA ASP A 99 -3.18 6.74 37.56
C ASP A 99 -3.95 5.48 37.16
N LYS A 100 -3.25 4.44 36.66
CA LYS A 100 -3.79 3.19 36.10
C LYS A 100 -4.56 3.34 34.79
N ALA A 101 -4.59 4.52 34.16
CA ALA A 101 -5.06 4.66 32.79
C ALA A 101 -4.03 4.06 31.82
N MET A 102 -4.47 3.65 30.63
CA MET A 102 -3.54 3.23 29.57
C MET A 102 -2.90 4.47 28.91
N LEU A 103 -1.66 4.33 28.44
CA LEU A 103 -0.95 5.36 27.69
C LEU A 103 -1.78 5.79 26.46
N GLY A 104 -2.36 4.79 25.78
CA GLY A 104 -3.19 4.96 24.60
C GLY A 104 -2.41 5.49 23.40
N GLU A 105 -3.02 5.39 22.22
CA GLU A 105 -2.41 5.85 20.96
C GLU A 105 -2.12 7.35 20.97
N SER A 106 -3.04 8.16 21.51
CA SER A 106 -2.85 9.61 21.61
C SER A 106 -1.70 9.98 22.53
N GLY A 107 -1.56 9.30 23.68
CA GLY A 107 -0.47 9.54 24.61
C GLY A 107 0.87 9.12 24.03
N PHE A 108 0.92 7.95 23.38
CA PHE A 108 2.13 7.49 22.71
C PHE A 108 2.54 8.40 21.55
N THR A 109 1.60 8.83 20.71
CA THR A 109 1.85 9.78 19.61
C THR A 109 2.48 11.08 20.11
N GLN A 110 1.95 11.64 21.20
CA GLN A 110 2.53 12.84 21.82
C GLN A 110 3.93 12.59 22.39
N MET A 111 4.17 11.42 22.97
CA MET A 111 5.50 11.02 23.47
C MET A 111 6.51 10.97 22.32
N VAL A 112 6.15 10.33 21.21
CA VAL A 112 6.97 10.26 19.99
C VAL A 112 7.25 11.65 19.43
N SER A 113 6.21 12.46 19.25
CA SER A 113 6.31 13.84 18.74
C SER A 113 7.27 14.70 19.55
N ARG A 114 7.15 14.69 20.88
CA ARG A 114 8.04 15.45 21.77
C ARG A 114 9.48 14.95 21.75
N ALA A 115 9.69 13.65 21.61
CA ALA A 115 11.02 13.07 21.52
C ALA A 115 11.75 13.52 20.26
N TRP A 116 11.07 13.48 19.10
CA TRP A 116 11.61 13.96 17.82
C TRP A 116 11.83 15.47 17.82
N GLN A 117 10.86 16.28 18.30
CA GLN A 117 11.01 17.73 18.42
C GLN A 117 12.25 18.16 19.20
N ARG A 118 12.62 17.39 20.23
CA ARG A 118 13.72 17.73 21.12
C ARG A 118 15.08 17.42 20.50
N ASP A 119 15.23 16.23 19.93
CA ASP A 119 16.47 15.78 19.30
C ASP A 119 16.13 14.54 18.44
N PRO A 120 15.99 14.67 17.11
CA PRO A 120 15.61 13.55 16.25
C PRO A 120 16.59 12.37 16.28
N GLU A 121 17.90 12.63 16.44
CA GLU A 121 18.94 11.61 16.31
C GLU A 121 18.88 10.55 17.42
N HIS A 122 18.52 10.97 18.64
CA HIS A 122 18.41 10.05 19.79
C HIS A 122 16.96 9.88 20.26
N ALA A 123 15.98 10.28 19.45
CA ALA A 123 14.57 10.28 19.85
C ALA A 123 14.07 8.86 20.16
N PHE A 124 14.41 7.90 19.30
CA PHE A 124 14.06 6.49 19.48
C PHE A 124 14.59 5.93 20.81
N GLU A 125 15.87 6.13 21.09
CA GLU A 125 16.51 5.67 22.34
C GLU A 125 15.83 6.27 23.58
N ARG A 126 15.46 7.56 23.51
CA ARG A 126 14.73 8.22 24.59
C ARG A 126 13.35 7.62 24.83
N ILE A 127 12.61 7.29 23.77
CA ILE A 127 11.31 6.62 23.91
C ILE A 127 11.50 5.25 24.55
N CYS A 128 12.47 4.45 24.08
CA CYS A 128 12.78 3.16 24.68
C CYS A 128 13.13 3.29 26.17
N GLN A 129 13.88 4.32 26.56
CA GLN A 129 14.19 4.59 27.97
C GLN A 129 12.96 4.98 28.78
N GLN A 130 12.08 5.83 28.23
CA GLN A 130 10.84 6.24 28.90
C GLN A 130 9.90 5.06 29.11
N LEU A 131 9.69 4.23 28.09
CA LEU A 131 8.88 3.02 28.19
C LEU A 131 9.44 2.04 29.23
N LYS A 132 10.76 1.82 29.26
CA LYS A 132 11.41 0.98 30.29
C LYS A 132 11.19 1.53 31.71
N GLN A 133 11.35 2.83 31.90
CA GLN A 133 11.11 3.47 33.19
C GLN A 133 9.66 3.32 33.65
N MET A 134 8.70 3.40 32.73
CA MET A 134 7.28 3.19 33.01
C MET A 134 6.99 1.74 33.40
N MET A 135 7.56 0.77 32.70
CA MET A 135 7.46 -0.65 33.06
C MET A 135 7.99 -0.92 34.47
N ASP A 136 9.19 -0.42 34.77
CA ASP A 136 9.84 -0.60 36.08
C ASP A 136 9.03 0.05 37.22
N ALA A 137 8.53 1.26 36.99
CA ALA A 137 7.76 2.01 37.98
C ALA A 137 6.41 1.35 38.31
N ASN A 138 5.75 0.76 37.31
CA ASN A 138 4.41 0.20 37.46
C ASN A 138 4.39 -1.32 37.68
N GLN A 139 5.57 -1.96 37.77
CA GLN A 139 5.72 -3.42 37.93
C GLN A 139 4.88 -4.21 36.90
N GLN A 140 4.77 -3.69 35.68
CA GLN A 140 3.91 -4.26 34.65
C GLN A 140 4.64 -5.43 33.97
N ILE A 141 4.10 -6.64 34.07
CA ILE A 141 4.70 -7.89 33.55
C ILE A 141 3.81 -8.53 32.46
N HIS A 142 2.95 -7.77 31.77
CA HIS A 142 1.84 -8.41 31.06
C HIS A 142 1.93 -8.57 29.54
N ASP A 143 2.82 -7.92 28.79
CA ASP A 143 2.95 -8.19 27.34
C ASP A 143 4.34 -7.92 26.76
N ASP A 144 4.64 -8.60 25.64
CA ASP A 144 5.84 -8.38 24.85
C ASP A 144 5.76 -7.04 24.12
N LEU A 145 6.63 -6.11 24.53
CA LEU A 145 6.74 -4.78 23.95
C LEU A 145 7.67 -4.80 22.74
N SER A 146 7.11 -4.52 21.57
CA SER A 146 7.89 -4.31 20.35
C SER A 146 7.72 -2.87 19.87
N LEU A 147 8.84 -2.23 19.59
CA LEU A 147 8.91 -0.88 19.03
C LEU A 147 10.02 -0.87 17.97
N VAL A 148 9.70 -0.37 16.77
CA VAL A 148 10.59 -0.28 15.63
C VAL A 148 10.57 1.14 15.08
N ALA A 149 11.75 1.65 14.72
CA ALA A 149 11.90 2.86 13.93
C ALA A 149 12.62 2.54 12.62
N LEU A 150 12.08 3.02 11.51
CA LEU A 150 12.67 2.91 10.17
C LEU A 150 12.89 4.30 9.60
N ASP A 151 14.15 4.69 9.43
CA ASP A 151 14.50 5.95 8.77
C ASP A 151 14.29 5.84 7.26
N CYS A 152 13.54 6.77 6.68
CA CYS A 152 13.24 6.82 5.24
C CYS A 152 14.42 7.44 4.47
N LYS A 153 15.61 6.85 4.59
CA LYS A 153 16.83 7.37 3.96
C LYS A 153 17.14 6.62 2.68
N ARG A 154 17.67 7.34 1.69
CA ARG A 154 18.24 6.73 0.49
C ARG A 154 19.36 5.78 0.87
N THR A 155 19.24 4.54 0.43
CA THR A 155 20.37 3.62 0.43
C THR A 155 21.29 3.97 -0.73
N ALA A 156 22.61 4.01 -0.50
CA ALA A 156 23.55 4.27 -1.59
C ALA A 156 23.28 3.24 -2.71
N PRO A 157 23.13 3.68 -3.97
CA PRO A 157 22.85 2.77 -5.05
C PRO A 157 23.95 1.71 -5.06
N VAL A 158 23.56 0.44 -4.95
CA VAL A 158 24.46 -0.64 -5.35
C VAL A 158 24.72 -0.37 -6.82
N ASP A 159 25.96 -0.01 -7.18
CA ASP A 159 26.37 0.38 -8.52
C ASP A 159 25.94 -0.68 -9.55
N SER A 160 24.75 -0.48 -10.13
CA SER A 160 24.28 -1.20 -11.31
C SER A 160 23.94 -0.17 -12.37
N LYS A 161 24.92 0.66 -12.74
CA LYS A 161 24.96 1.28 -14.08
C LYS A 161 25.20 0.18 -15.12
N GLN A 162 24.27 -0.76 -15.24
CA GLN A 162 24.13 -1.46 -16.50
C GLN A 162 23.31 -0.52 -17.38
N LEU A 163 23.94 -0.01 -18.45
CA LEU A 163 23.20 0.53 -19.57
C LEU A 163 22.26 -0.60 -20.03
N THR A 164 20.99 -0.53 -19.66
CA THR A 164 19.98 -1.47 -20.14
C THR A 164 19.90 -1.26 -21.64
N GLU A 165 20.43 -2.20 -22.42
CA GLU A 165 20.25 -2.17 -23.86
C GLU A 165 18.76 -2.41 -24.14
N HIS A 166 18.05 -1.38 -24.60
CA HIS A 166 16.66 -1.47 -25.04
C HIS A 166 16.53 -2.19 -26.41
N ASN A 167 17.30 -3.28 -26.62
CA ASN A 167 17.32 -4.10 -27.83
C ASN A 167 16.14 -5.09 -27.91
N HIS A 168 14.98 -4.68 -27.40
CA HIS A 168 13.75 -5.48 -27.42
C HIS A 168 12.87 -5.08 -28.60
N LEU A 169 12.00 -5.99 -29.04
CA LEU A 169 10.99 -5.67 -30.05
C LEU A 169 9.87 -4.82 -29.43
N PRO A 170 9.36 -3.79 -30.12
CA PRO A 170 8.11 -3.14 -29.72
C PRO A 170 6.98 -4.17 -29.73
N PHE A 171 6.09 -4.10 -28.75
CA PHE A 171 4.95 -5.01 -28.70
C PHE A 171 3.67 -4.32 -28.24
N LYS A 172 2.56 -4.99 -28.54
CA LYS A 172 1.25 -4.75 -27.93
C LYS A 172 0.80 -6.03 -27.27
N LEU A 173 0.36 -5.93 -26.02
CA LEU A 173 -0.14 -7.05 -25.23
C LEU A 173 -1.51 -6.67 -24.67
N SER A 174 -2.51 -7.48 -24.97
CA SER A 174 -3.85 -7.33 -24.40
C SER A 174 -4.10 -8.49 -23.45
N VAL A 175 -4.49 -8.19 -22.22
CA VAL A 175 -4.82 -9.18 -21.19
C VAL A 175 -6.24 -8.93 -20.71
N THR A 176 -7.04 -9.98 -20.63
CA THR A 176 -8.39 -9.92 -20.07
C THR A 176 -8.41 -10.71 -18.78
N ILE A 177 -8.88 -10.08 -17.71
CA ILE A 177 -8.96 -10.63 -16.35
C ILE A 177 -10.43 -10.68 -15.98
N GLY A 178 -10.93 -11.89 -15.71
CA GLY A 178 -12.27 -12.10 -15.17
C GLY A 178 -12.22 -12.66 -13.75
N GLN A 179 -13.38 -13.09 -13.26
CA GLN A 179 -13.53 -13.66 -11.92
C GLN A 179 -12.56 -14.83 -11.65
N ARG A 180 -12.41 -15.74 -12.61
CA ARG A 180 -11.59 -16.94 -12.45
C ARG A 180 -10.13 -16.63 -12.14
N GLU A 181 -9.56 -15.65 -12.84
CA GLU A 181 -8.18 -15.22 -12.64
C GLU A 181 -8.03 -14.47 -11.31
N MET A 182 -9.02 -13.66 -10.92
CA MET A 182 -9.04 -12.95 -9.64
C MET A 182 -9.11 -13.89 -8.42
N GLU A 183 -9.85 -15.00 -8.53
CA GLU A 183 -9.98 -15.97 -7.42
C GLU A 183 -8.72 -16.82 -7.24
N LYS A 184 -7.95 -17.06 -8.31
CA LYS A 184 -6.88 -18.07 -8.32
C LYS A 184 -5.48 -17.51 -8.37
N LEU A 185 -5.33 -16.26 -8.78
CA LEU A 185 -4.04 -15.64 -9.09
C LEU A 185 -4.00 -14.22 -8.50
N ASP A 186 -2.79 -13.68 -8.37
CA ASP A 186 -2.58 -12.22 -8.30
C ASP A 186 -2.26 -11.74 -9.73
N PRO A 187 -3.26 -11.32 -10.52
CA PRO A 187 -3.06 -11.07 -11.94
C PRO A 187 -2.06 -9.94 -12.20
N MET A 188 -1.96 -8.95 -11.31
CA MET A 188 -1.02 -7.84 -11.45
C MET A 188 0.40 -8.32 -11.23
N GLN A 189 0.64 -9.13 -10.19
CA GLN A 189 1.94 -9.73 -9.94
C GLN A 189 2.38 -10.61 -11.12
N HIS A 190 1.49 -11.45 -11.65
CA HIS A 190 1.79 -12.33 -12.78
C HIS A 190 2.09 -11.56 -14.07
N LEU A 191 1.35 -10.47 -14.34
CA LEU A 191 1.57 -9.60 -15.48
C LEU A 191 2.96 -8.94 -15.40
N VAL A 192 3.28 -8.38 -14.23
CA VAL A 192 4.55 -7.70 -13.98
C VAL A 192 5.73 -8.68 -13.96
N ASP A 193 5.56 -9.88 -13.43
CA ASP A 193 6.57 -10.95 -13.50
C ASP A 193 6.86 -11.35 -14.95
N SER A 194 5.84 -11.31 -15.81
CA SER A 194 5.99 -11.60 -17.23
C SER A 194 6.73 -10.48 -17.96
N LEU A 195 6.38 -9.22 -17.69
CA LEU A 195 7.07 -8.04 -18.25
C LEU A 195 8.51 -7.92 -17.73
N GLY A 196 8.73 -8.19 -16.45
CA GLY A 196 10.03 -8.09 -15.77
C GLY A 196 11.06 -9.14 -16.21
N LYS A 197 10.68 -10.08 -17.09
CA LYS A 197 11.65 -10.95 -17.80
C LYS A 197 12.45 -10.19 -18.86
N MET A 198 11.95 -9.03 -19.29
CA MET A 198 12.67 -8.12 -20.19
C MET A 198 13.63 -7.28 -19.37
N GLU A 199 14.91 -7.24 -19.74
CA GLU A 199 15.94 -6.51 -18.98
C GLU A 199 15.59 -5.03 -18.84
N ALA A 200 15.06 -4.42 -19.90
CA ALA A 200 14.61 -3.02 -19.90
C ALA A 200 13.48 -2.69 -18.91
N LEU A 201 12.64 -3.67 -18.55
CA LEU A 201 11.50 -3.46 -17.64
C LEU A 201 11.78 -3.97 -16.22
N LYS A 202 12.85 -4.76 -16.06
CA LYS A 202 13.21 -5.42 -14.79
C LYS A 202 13.47 -4.42 -13.67
N SER A 203 14.17 -3.33 -13.95
CA SER A 203 14.44 -2.25 -13.00
C SER A 203 13.17 -1.52 -12.57
N HIS A 204 12.15 -1.47 -13.44
CA HIS A 204 10.88 -0.77 -13.20
C HIS A 204 9.78 -1.68 -12.65
N LYS A 205 10.12 -2.93 -12.31
CA LYS A 205 9.14 -3.95 -11.90
C LYS A 205 8.22 -3.46 -10.78
N THR A 206 8.79 -2.85 -9.73
CA THR A 206 8.03 -2.36 -8.58
C THR A 206 7.13 -1.17 -8.94
N THR A 207 7.64 -0.22 -9.72
CA THR A 207 6.85 0.92 -10.21
C THR A 207 5.71 0.47 -11.11
N LEU A 208 5.97 -0.45 -12.04
CA LEU A 208 4.93 -1.01 -12.92
C LEU A 208 3.87 -1.77 -12.13
N TYR A 209 4.25 -2.55 -11.12
CA TYR A 209 3.29 -3.21 -10.23
C TYR A 209 2.37 -2.21 -9.54
N LEU A 210 2.94 -1.15 -8.96
CA LEU A 210 2.18 -0.08 -8.32
C LEU A 210 1.21 0.58 -9.30
N LEU A 211 1.69 0.96 -10.50
CA LEU A 211 0.86 1.59 -11.52
C LEU A 211 -0.30 0.68 -11.96
N PHE A 212 -0.02 -0.60 -12.21
CA PHE A 212 -1.06 -1.57 -12.59
C PHE A 212 -2.05 -1.82 -11.45
N ALA A 213 -1.56 -2.06 -10.23
CA ALA A 213 -2.40 -2.37 -9.07
C ALA A 213 -3.36 -1.22 -8.73
N GLU A 214 -2.85 0.02 -8.66
CA GLU A 214 -3.68 1.19 -8.37
C GLU A 214 -4.70 1.45 -9.48
N CYS A 215 -4.30 1.40 -10.75
CA CYS A 215 -5.24 1.59 -11.86
C CYS A 215 -6.29 0.48 -11.93
N PHE A 216 -5.88 -0.77 -11.69
CA PHE A 216 -6.77 -1.92 -11.69
C PHE A 216 -7.78 -1.85 -10.55
N ASN A 217 -7.34 -1.53 -9.33
CA ASN A 217 -8.24 -1.38 -8.18
C ASN A 217 -9.25 -0.26 -8.41
N ASN A 218 -8.83 0.88 -9.00
CA ASN A 218 -9.76 1.96 -9.33
C ASN A 218 -10.84 1.50 -10.33
N ILE A 219 -10.47 0.74 -11.36
CA ILE A 219 -11.44 0.20 -12.32
C ILE A 219 -12.34 -0.85 -11.67
N LEU A 220 -11.77 -1.79 -10.91
CA LEU A 220 -12.53 -2.85 -10.25
C LEU A 220 -13.53 -2.29 -9.24
N ASP A 221 -13.05 -1.49 -8.28
CA ASP A 221 -13.87 -1.01 -7.18
C ASP A 221 -14.99 -0.09 -7.70
N HIS A 222 -14.71 0.79 -8.67
CA HIS A 222 -15.71 1.76 -9.15
C HIS A 222 -16.55 1.25 -10.31
N ASN A 223 -15.95 0.69 -11.36
CA ASN A 223 -16.69 0.33 -12.57
C ASN A 223 -17.44 -0.99 -12.42
N VAL A 224 -16.86 -1.94 -11.68
CA VAL A 224 -17.41 -3.29 -11.52
C VAL A 224 -18.16 -3.41 -10.19
N LEU A 225 -17.52 -3.07 -9.07
CA LEU A 225 -18.09 -3.32 -7.73
C LEU A 225 -18.94 -2.17 -7.19
N GLN A 226 -18.91 -0.99 -7.82
CA GLN A 226 -19.67 0.19 -7.41
C GLN A 226 -19.45 0.56 -5.93
N LEU A 227 -18.23 0.33 -5.43
CA LEU A 227 -17.85 0.70 -4.07
C LEU A 227 -17.56 2.20 -4.05
N ASP A 228 -18.40 2.97 -3.35
CA ASP A 228 -18.12 4.36 -3.05
C ASP A 228 -16.89 4.46 -2.16
N SER A 229 -16.00 5.40 -2.48
CA SER A 229 -14.77 5.66 -1.73
C SER A 229 -15.03 5.91 -0.24
N ASP A 230 -16.18 6.52 0.07
CA ASP A 230 -16.61 6.87 1.44
C ASP A 230 -17.03 5.65 2.29
N MET A 231 -17.34 4.49 1.68
CA MET A 231 -17.75 3.29 2.43
C MET A 231 -16.63 2.75 3.34
N LYS A 232 -15.35 3.01 3.01
CA LYS A 232 -14.20 2.58 3.81
C LYS A 232 -14.19 3.22 5.21
N GLU A 233 -14.59 4.49 5.33
CA GLU A 233 -14.65 5.20 6.61
C GLU A 233 -15.97 4.97 7.36
N VAL A 234 -17.10 4.89 6.65
CA VAL A 234 -18.43 4.82 7.30
C VAL A 234 -18.73 3.43 7.88
N LEU A 235 -18.26 2.36 7.23
CA LEU A 235 -18.60 0.99 7.62
C LEU A 235 -17.56 0.34 8.56
N GLY A 236 -16.33 0.86 8.59
CA GLY A 236 -15.17 0.19 9.18
C GLY A 236 -14.59 -0.89 8.24
N PHE A 237 -13.28 -1.15 8.35
CA PHE A 237 -12.53 -2.01 7.41
C PHE A 237 -13.08 -3.43 7.29
N GLU A 238 -13.52 -4.05 8.40
CA GLU A 238 -14.12 -5.39 8.39
C GLU A 238 -15.37 -5.46 7.49
N ARG A 239 -16.25 -4.46 7.58
CA ARG A 239 -17.49 -4.45 6.78
C ARG A 239 -17.24 -4.07 5.33
N TYR A 240 -16.31 -3.15 5.08
CA TYR A 240 -15.86 -2.84 3.72
C TYR A 240 -15.32 -4.11 3.03
N TYR A 241 -14.50 -4.87 3.74
CA TYR A 241 -13.91 -6.10 3.26
C TYR A 241 -14.98 -7.13 2.87
N VAL A 242 -15.92 -7.40 3.78
CA VAL A 242 -17.01 -8.36 3.55
C VAL A 242 -17.87 -7.93 2.35
N GLU A 243 -18.20 -6.65 2.26
CA GLU A 243 -19.00 -6.10 1.16
C GLU A 243 -18.26 -6.23 -0.19
N ARG A 244 -16.96 -5.90 -0.22
CA ARG A 244 -16.13 -6.03 -1.43
C ARG A 244 -16.09 -7.47 -1.94
N GLN A 245 -15.85 -8.43 -1.06
CA GLN A 245 -15.87 -9.86 -1.40
C GLN A 245 -17.25 -10.31 -1.88
N GLN A 246 -18.31 -9.87 -1.21
CA GLN A 246 -19.68 -10.21 -1.59
C GLN A 246 -19.99 -9.71 -3.01
N ARG A 247 -19.66 -8.46 -3.34
CA ARG A 247 -19.89 -7.90 -4.68
C ARG A 247 -19.04 -8.56 -5.75
N LEU A 248 -17.80 -8.95 -5.41
CA LEU A 248 -16.93 -9.67 -6.34
C LEU A 248 -17.52 -11.05 -6.68
N ARG A 249 -18.07 -11.77 -5.69
CA ARG A 249 -18.75 -13.07 -5.91
C ARG A 249 -20.06 -12.96 -6.68
N GLN A 250 -20.76 -11.83 -6.53
CA GLN A 250 -22.04 -11.56 -7.21
C GLN A 250 -21.85 -11.17 -8.68
N ASN A 251 -20.77 -10.47 -9.00
CA ASN A 251 -20.43 -10.09 -10.37
C ASN A 251 -19.57 -11.18 -11.02
N GLN A 252 -20.18 -12.19 -11.63
CA GLN A 252 -19.40 -13.28 -12.25
C GLN A 252 -18.99 -13.00 -13.70
N ASP A 253 -19.71 -12.09 -14.36
CA ASP A 253 -19.54 -11.79 -15.79
C ASP A 253 -18.66 -10.54 -16.05
N PHE A 254 -17.96 -10.02 -15.04
CA PHE A 254 -17.05 -8.90 -15.27
C PHE A 254 -15.79 -9.34 -16.03
N ALA A 255 -15.27 -8.42 -16.82
CA ALA A 255 -14.01 -8.53 -17.52
C ALA A 255 -13.31 -7.18 -17.48
N ILE A 256 -12.08 -7.17 -16.97
CA ILE A 256 -11.17 -6.02 -17.01
C ILE A 256 -10.13 -6.31 -18.09
N GLN A 257 -9.99 -5.40 -19.04
CA GLN A 257 -9.02 -5.49 -20.12
C GLN A 257 -7.88 -4.51 -19.87
N ILE A 258 -6.64 -5.00 -20.02
CA ILE A 258 -5.41 -4.22 -19.93
C ILE A 258 -4.71 -4.30 -21.28
N ASP A 259 -4.63 -3.18 -21.97
CA ASP A 259 -3.93 -3.03 -23.24
C ASP A 259 -2.61 -2.31 -23.02
N ILE A 260 -1.49 -3.00 -23.22
CA ILE A 260 -0.13 -2.50 -22.99
C ILE A 260 0.55 -2.28 -24.33
N HIS A 261 1.26 -1.16 -24.44
CA HIS A 261 2.11 -0.85 -25.57
C HIS A 261 3.51 -0.46 -25.10
N TYR A 262 4.50 -1.26 -25.49
CA TYR A 262 5.91 -1.00 -25.19
C TYR A 262 6.64 -0.52 -26.45
N THR A 263 7.28 0.63 -26.33
CA THR A 263 8.02 1.31 -27.40
C THR A 263 9.48 1.51 -26.97
N PRO A 264 10.38 0.56 -27.25
CA PRO A 264 11.76 0.58 -26.77
C PRO A 264 12.58 1.76 -27.30
N VAL A 265 12.32 2.21 -28.53
CA VAL A 265 13.02 3.35 -29.16
C VAL A 265 12.72 4.67 -28.45
N GLU A 266 11.52 4.80 -27.90
CA GLU A 266 11.07 5.98 -27.16
C GLU A 266 11.27 5.80 -25.64
N GLU A 267 11.83 4.65 -25.22
CA GLU A 267 11.97 4.26 -23.81
C GLU A 267 10.64 4.41 -23.04
N ARG A 268 9.52 3.99 -23.66
CA ARG A 268 8.18 4.18 -23.08
C ARG A 268 7.38 2.89 -23.00
N ILE A 269 6.54 2.84 -21.97
CA ILE A 269 5.47 1.86 -21.83
C ILE A 269 4.18 2.59 -21.47
N SER A 270 3.14 2.39 -22.27
CA SER A 270 1.80 2.89 -21.99
C SER A 270 0.83 1.75 -21.80
N PHE A 271 -0.21 1.99 -21.02
CA PHE A 271 -1.28 1.02 -20.87
C PHE A 271 -2.64 1.69 -20.69
N ALA A 272 -3.69 1.00 -21.11
CA ALA A 272 -5.08 1.37 -20.89
C ALA A 272 -5.79 0.25 -20.15
N ILE A 273 -6.44 0.57 -19.04
CA ILE A 273 -7.29 -0.36 -18.30
C ILE A 273 -8.75 0.03 -18.52
N SER A 274 -9.55 -0.91 -18.96
CA SER A 274 -10.99 -0.75 -19.16
C SER A 274 -11.75 -1.91 -18.55
N SER A 275 -13.05 -1.75 -18.31
CA SER A 275 -13.92 -2.85 -17.89
C SER A 275 -15.20 -2.88 -18.71
N ASN A 276 -15.86 -4.04 -18.70
CA ASN A 276 -17.24 -4.15 -19.17
C ASN A 276 -18.28 -3.72 -18.11
N GLY A 277 -17.84 -3.13 -16.99
CA GLY A 277 -18.72 -2.62 -15.93
C GLY A 277 -19.61 -1.47 -16.41
N GLU A 278 -20.77 -1.33 -15.78
CA GLU A 278 -21.81 -0.40 -16.24
C GLU A 278 -21.59 1.04 -15.74
N CYS A 279 -20.81 1.22 -14.67
CA CYS A 279 -20.61 2.51 -14.00
C CYS A 279 -19.30 3.18 -14.43
N PRO A 280 -19.31 4.34 -15.09
CA PRO A 280 -18.09 5.10 -15.34
C PRO A 280 -17.57 5.74 -14.05
N PHE A 281 -16.26 5.99 -14.01
CA PHE A 281 -15.66 6.81 -12.96
C PHE A 281 -16.13 8.28 -13.11
N PRO A 282 -16.46 8.99 -12.00
CA PRO A 282 -16.98 10.35 -12.07
C PRO A 282 -15.88 11.34 -12.52
N VAL A 283 -15.94 11.71 -13.80
CA VAL A 283 -15.03 12.67 -14.43
C VAL A 283 -15.77 13.86 -15.03
N ASP A 284 -15.12 15.02 -15.06
CA ASP A 284 -15.65 16.21 -15.69
C ASP A 284 -15.49 16.15 -17.23
N ARG A 285 -15.89 17.24 -17.90
CA ARG A 285 -15.81 17.34 -19.37
C ARG A 285 -14.38 17.39 -19.90
N THR A 286 -13.40 17.65 -19.05
CA THR A 286 -11.97 17.67 -19.36
C THR A 286 -11.28 16.34 -19.08
N GLY A 287 -11.98 15.37 -18.48
CA GLY A 287 -11.44 14.07 -18.10
C GLY A 287 -10.70 14.08 -16.76
N GLU A 288 -10.83 15.17 -15.99
CA GLU A 288 -10.33 15.26 -14.62
C GLU A 288 -11.38 14.69 -13.65
N SER A 289 -10.92 14.12 -12.53
CA SER A 289 -11.85 13.56 -11.53
C SER A 289 -12.66 14.69 -10.87
N VAL A 290 -13.96 14.44 -10.67
CA VAL A 290 -14.85 15.37 -9.93
C VAL A 290 -15.08 14.90 -8.50
N ALA A 291 -14.41 13.83 -8.07
CA ALA A 291 -14.58 13.29 -6.72
C ALA A 291 -14.05 14.30 -5.70
N THR A 292 -14.94 14.85 -4.89
CA THR A 292 -14.68 15.98 -3.98
C THR A 292 -13.76 15.68 -2.79
N ASN A 293 -13.33 14.42 -2.62
CA ASN A 293 -12.49 13.95 -1.51
C ASN A 293 -11.15 13.33 -1.97
N GLU A 294 -10.49 13.93 -2.96
CA GLU A 294 -9.15 13.49 -3.42
C GLU A 294 -8.09 13.46 -2.28
N GLN A 295 -8.21 14.31 -1.26
CA GLN A 295 -7.19 14.42 -0.19
C GLN A 295 -7.07 13.21 0.75
N LEU A 296 -8.08 12.32 0.82
CA LEU A 296 -8.08 11.16 1.71
C LEU A 296 -8.23 9.82 0.96
N PHE A 297 -8.94 9.80 -0.17
CA PHE A 297 -9.20 8.59 -0.95
C PHE A 297 -8.54 8.56 -2.33
N GLY A 298 -7.99 9.69 -2.80
CA GLY A 298 -7.34 9.85 -4.10
C GLY A 298 -5.86 9.47 -4.14
N ARG A 299 -5.30 8.97 -3.03
CA ARG A 299 -3.86 8.62 -2.91
C ARG A 299 -3.40 7.73 -4.07
N GLY A 300 -4.21 6.73 -4.45
CA GLY A 300 -3.90 5.82 -5.55
C GLY A 300 -3.71 6.53 -6.89
N LEU A 301 -4.61 7.45 -7.26
CA LEU A 301 -4.49 8.18 -8.52
C LEU A 301 -3.40 9.26 -8.46
N GLU A 302 -3.19 9.89 -7.30
CA GLU A 302 -2.06 10.80 -7.06
C GLU A 302 -0.70 10.06 -7.15
N LEU A 303 -0.63 8.84 -6.63
CA LEU A 303 0.52 7.93 -6.79
C LEU A 303 0.82 7.66 -8.26
N VAL A 304 -0.22 7.31 -9.02
CA VAL A 304 -0.07 7.08 -10.46
C VAL A 304 0.39 8.36 -11.16
N LYS A 305 -0.18 9.53 -10.84
CA LYS A 305 0.21 10.84 -11.41
C LYS A 305 1.65 11.23 -11.09
N ASN A 306 2.19 10.83 -9.95
CA ASN A 306 3.57 11.14 -9.55
C ASN A 306 4.61 10.32 -10.33
N PHE A 307 4.29 9.07 -10.69
CA PHE A 307 5.21 8.18 -11.40
C PHE A 307 5.02 8.19 -12.92
N ALA A 308 3.79 8.34 -13.38
CA ALA A 308 3.46 8.39 -14.79
C ALA A 308 3.77 9.77 -15.40
N ASP A 309 4.11 9.79 -16.68
CA ASP A 309 4.21 11.01 -17.47
C ASP A 309 2.84 11.57 -17.82
N LYS A 310 1.88 10.67 -18.00
CA LYS A 310 0.51 11.03 -18.35
C LYS A 310 -0.47 10.06 -17.70
N VAL A 311 -1.51 10.60 -17.09
CA VAL A 311 -2.68 9.85 -16.59
C VAL A 311 -3.92 10.56 -17.06
N GLU A 312 -4.83 9.85 -17.73
CA GLU A 312 -6.09 10.43 -18.18
C GLU A 312 -7.22 9.40 -18.19
N TRP A 313 -8.40 9.85 -17.79
CA TRP A 313 -9.64 9.11 -18.03
C TRP A 313 -10.14 9.39 -19.44
N ARG A 314 -10.33 8.34 -20.23
CA ARG A 314 -10.91 8.37 -21.57
C ARG A 314 -12.31 7.78 -21.55
N GLU A 315 -13.06 8.03 -22.62
CA GLU A 315 -14.41 7.51 -22.83
C GLU A 315 -15.35 7.77 -21.64
N GLN A 316 -15.33 9.01 -21.11
CA GLN A 316 -16.18 9.44 -20.00
C GLN A 316 -15.98 8.60 -18.72
N GLY A 317 -14.73 8.27 -18.38
CA GLY A 317 -14.41 7.57 -17.12
C GLY A 317 -14.44 6.04 -17.22
N ARG A 318 -14.46 5.48 -18.44
CA ARG A 318 -14.47 4.02 -18.66
C ARG A 318 -13.10 3.41 -18.91
N ILE A 319 -12.14 4.24 -19.32
CA ILE A 319 -10.79 3.81 -19.62
C ILE A 319 -9.82 4.68 -18.85
N LEU A 320 -8.98 4.07 -18.03
CA LEU A 320 -7.87 4.75 -17.38
C LEU A 320 -6.61 4.49 -18.20
N PHE A 321 -6.05 5.56 -18.79
CA PHE A 321 -4.81 5.50 -19.58
C PHE A 321 -3.64 6.06 -18.80
N VAL A 322 -2.51 5.35 -18.89
CA VAL A 322 -1.24 5.73 -18.26
C VAL A 322 -0.11 5.61 -19.28
N ASP A 323 0.78 6.60 -19.30
CA ASP A 323 2.04 6.58 -20.04
C ASP A 323 3.22 6.75 -19.08
N TYR A 324 4.24 5.92 -19.22
CA TYR A 324 5.38 5.86 -18.31
C TYR A 324 6.71 5.87 -19.06
N ASP A 325 7.57 6.83 -18.70
CA ASP A 325 8.92 7.00 -19.23
C ASP A 325 9.94 6.14 -18.46
N LEU A 326 10.51 5.15 -19.15
CA LEU A 326 11.49 4.20 -18.63
C LEU A 326 12.89 4.82 -18.52
N SER A 327 13.14 6.00 -19.08
CA SER A 327 14.40 6.72 -18.90
C SER A 327 14.55 7.28 -17.48
N ARG A 328 13.44 7.43 -16.75
CA ARG A 328 13.43 7.90 -15.37
C ARG A 328 13.95 6.80 -14.43
N PRO A 329 14.68 7.14 -13.36
CA PRO A 329 15.07 6.14 -12.38
C PRO A 329 13.83 5.44 -11.80
N PRO A 330 13.85 4.10 -11.66
CA PRO A 330 12.77 3.36 -11.02
C PRO A 330 12.65 3.75 -9.54
N ALA A 331 11.44 3.68 -9.02
CA ALA A 331 11.08 4.11 -7.66
C ALA A 331 11.31 3.04 -6.58
#